data_AF-A0A1A9AQE7-F1
#
_entry.id   AF-A0A1A9AQE7-F1
#
_cell.length_a   1.000
_cell.length_b   1.000
_cell.length_c   1.000
_cell.angle_alpha   90.00
_cell.angle_beta   90.00
_cell.angle_gamma   90.00
#
_symmetry.space_group_name_H-M   'P 1'
#
loop_
_entity.id
_entity.type
_entity.pdbx_description
1 polymer ?
#
loop_
_entity_poly.entity_id
_entity_poly.type
_entity_poly.pdbx_seq_one_letter_code
_entity_poly.pdbx_strand_id
1 'polypeptide(L)'
;MPLEIQTIYNAAFSNCIYKNKLDSYKNASELENNNSCSEFTYSDLITQTNAQKICKAVILFLNDLNEHKEDRYKDPTNENITYENTTYRDNGCKYLFYWLYTYELNQSSKTFENALNIYMDLYRRYNENHGELNKLNKCIDEMNVHTSSKLVKLTNLYNTLDDFFSKFETNKKKEACTSYSLETYFSYVYECRKGNDIDFCNELKNFRKKYNSFIKNVIQCEEKYLLSPVESFDIVGTTIIPFSFISVTSLILPILYKFTAFGPWIRRIIGKNENIYEYTNEETNHSLNTYEIQEENLNMPNYYIAYNSS
;
A
#
# COMPACT_ATOMS: atom_id res chain seq x y z
N MET A 1 3.35 17.90 -2.41
CA MET A 1 3.02 16.72 -3.25
C MET A 1 1.88 15.99 -2.56
N PRO A 2 0.78 15.63 -3.25
CA PRO A 2 -0.30 14.87 -2.63
C PRO A 2 0.14 13.43 -2.34
N LEU A 3 -0.47 12.83 -1.32
CA LEU A 3 -0.34 11.41 -1.00
C LEU A 3 -0.96 10.58 -2.14
N GLU A 4 -0.29 9.50 -2.57
CA GLU A 4 -0.77 8.68 -3.69
C GLU A 4 -1.51 7.42 -3.21
N ILE A 5 -0.96 6.74 -2.21
CA ILE A 5 -1.56 5.53 -1.64
C ILE A 5 -2.06 5.87 -0.24
N GLN A 6 -3.36 5.74 0.00
CA GLN A 6 -3.89 5.87 1.36
C GLN A 6 -3.50 4.64 2.19
N THR A 7 -3.00 4.87 3.38
CA THR A 7 -2.62 3.85 4.36
C THR A 7 -3.14 4.25 5.74
N ILE A 8 -3.16 3.30 6.68
CA ILE A 8 -3.45 3.65 8.09
C ILE A 8 -2.37 4.56 8.70
N TYR A 9 -1.22 4.75 8.05
CA TYR A 9 -0.08 5.53 8.52
C TYR A 9 0.03 6.93 7.87
N ASN A 10 -1.00 7.40 7.16
CA ASN A 10 -1.01 8.73 6.50
C ASN A 10 -0.67 9.91 7.45
N ALA A 11 -0.89 9.74 8.75
CA ALA A 11 -0.48 10.66 9.80
C ALA A 11 1.03 10.95 9.77
N ALA A 12 1.86 9.97 9.40
CA ALA A 12 3.31 10.12 9.32
C ALA A 12 3.71 11.10 8.21
N PHE A 13 3.06 11.04 7.05
CA PHE A 13 3.30 11.94 5.92
C PHE A 13 2.82 13.37 6.21
N SER A 14 1.66 13.49 6.87
CA SER A 14 0.97 14.76 7.14
C SER A 14 1.29 15.36 8.51
N ASN A 15 2.31 14.84 9.19
CA ASN A 15 2.57 15.07 10.61
C ASN A 15 2.77 16.56 10.98
N CYS A 16 3.28 17.37 10.07
CA CYS A 16 3.59 18.78 10.31
C CYS A 16 2.34 19.63 10.60
N ILE A 17 1.19 19.27 10.02
CA ILE A 17 -0.09 19.96 10.22
C ILE A 17 -0.51 19.86 11.68
N TYR A 18 -0.40 18.65 12.24
CA TYR A 18 -0.81 18.35 13.61
C TYR A 18 0.23 18.84 14.63
N LYS A 19 1.51 18.74 14.28
CA LYS A 19 2.62 19.27 15.10
C LYS A 19 2.40 20.73 15.48
N ASN A 20 2.18 21.58 14.48
CA ASN A 20 2.05 23.01 14.69
C ASN A 20 0.86 23.35 15.60
N LYS A 21 -0.24 22.60 15.49
CA LYS A 21 -1.42 22.77 16.36
C LYS A 21 -1.13 22.35 17.80
N LEU A 22 -0.59 21.15 18.01
CA LEU A 22 -0.26 20.65 19.36
C LEU A 22 0.79 21.53 20.05
N ASP A 23 1.83 21.94 19.34
CA ASP A 23 2.86 22.82 19.87
C ASP A 23 2.28 24.21 20.22
N SER A 24 1.34 24.72 19.42
CA SER A 24 0.61 25.96 19.75
C SER A 24 -0.21 25.81 21.03
N TYR A 25 -0.97 24.73 21.17
CA TYR A 25 -1.78 24.48 22.38
C TYR A 25 -0.93 24.27 23.62
N LYS A 26 0.20 23.55 23.50
CA LYS A 26 1.13 23.34 24.62
C LYS A 26 1.75 24.65 25.12
N ASN A 27 2.02 25.59 24.22
CA ASN A 27 2.68 26.86 24.55
C ASN A 27 1.72 28.01 24.87
N ALA A 28 0.40 27.79 24.79
CA ALA A 28 -0.59 28.81 25.12
C ALA A 28 -0.49 29.22 26.60
N SER A 29 -0.41 30.53 26.85
CA SER A 29 -0.28 31.11 28.20
C SER A 29 -1.54 30.96 29.04
N GLU A 30 -2.71 30.93 28.40
CA GLU A 30 -4.02 30.76 29.02
C GLU A 30 -4.69 29.52 28.43
N LEU A 31 -4.52 28.39 29.13
CA LEU A 31 -5.36 27.23 28.90
C LEU A 31 -6.46 27.28 29.97
N GLU A 32 -7.70 27.58 29.56
CA GLU A 32 -8.85 27.60 30.45
C GLU A 32 -8.82 26.41 31.41
N ASN A 33 -9.21 26.64 32.67
CA ASN A 33 -9.26 25.59 33.66
C ASN A 33 -10.38 24.61 33.29
N ASN A 34 -10.03 23.59 32.52
CA ASN A 34 -10.87 22.43 32.38
C ASN A 34 -10.67 21.54 33.61
N ASN A 35 -11.73 21.36 34.40
CA ASN A 35 -11.75 20.47 35.56
C ASN A 35 -11.36 19.03 35.18
N SER A 36 -11.52 18.62 33.92
CA SER A 36 -11.12 17.29 33.43
C SER A 36 -9.64 16.93 33.62
N CYS A 37 -8.78 17.95 33.68
CA CYS A 37 -7.32 17.79 33.78
C CYS A 37 -6.77 17.96 35.20
N SER A 38 -7.60 18.30 36.20
CA SER A 38 -7.10 18.56 37.57
C SER A 38 -6.52 17.31 38.22
N GLU A 39 -7.12 16.14 37.95
CA GLU A 39 -6.71 14.83 38.46
C GLU A 39 -5.75 14.08 37.52
N PHE A 40 -5.32 14.70 36.43
CA PHE A 40 -4.40 14.06 35.49
C PHE A 40 -2.96 14.11 36.00
N THR A 41 -2.51 12.99 36.56
CA THR A 41 -1.15 12.81 37.09
C THR A 41 -0.51 11.54 36.54
N TYR A 42 0.58 11.69 35.78
CA TYR A 42 1.39 10.56 35.31
C TYR A 42 2.87 10.81 35.63
N SER A 43 3.50 9.89 36.37
CA SER A 43 4.94 9.94 36.67
C SER A 43 5.80 9.69 35.42
N ASP A 44 5.22 9.09 34.39
CA ASP A 44 5.90 8.72 33.15
C ASP A 44 6.14 9.89 32.19
N LEU A 45 5.76 11.13 32.54
CA LEU A 45 5.91 12.32 31.68
C LEU A 45 7.18 13.13 31.97
N ILE A 46 7.83 13.68 30.92
CA ILE A 46 9.16 14.36 30.97
C ILE A 46 9.28 15.43 32.04
N THR A 47 8.20 16.18 32.29
CA THR A 47 8.19 17.21 33.31
C THR A 47 6.99 17.04 34.22
N GLN A 48 7.24 16.84 35.52
CA GLN A 48 6.20 16.95 36.57
C GLN A 48 5.53 18.33 36.52
N THR A 49 6.22 19.36 35.99
CA THR A 49 5.67 20.64 35.54
C THR A 49 5.17 20.53 34.09
N ASN A 50 3.91 20.33 33.78
CA ASN A 50 2.70 20.24 34.59
C ASN A 50 1.86 19.24 33.79
N ALA A 51 1.68 18.00 34.24
CA ALA A 51 0.88 16.99 33.51
C ALA A 51 -0.48 17.57 33.06
N GLN A 52 -1.01 18.49 33.86
CA GLN A 52 -2.17 19.33 33.56
C GLN A 52 -2.05 20.15 32.26
N LYS A 53 -0.90 20.77 31.97
CA LYS A 53 -0.67 21.50 30.70
C LYS A 53 -0.72 20.56 29.50
N ILE A 54 -0.09 19.38 29.61
CA ILE A 54 -0.15 18.36 28.55
C ILE A 54 -1.60 17.93 28.36
N CYS A 55 -2.31 17.59 29.44
CA CYS A 55 -3.73 17.25 29.36
C CYS A 55 -4.55 18.36 28.69
N LYS A 56 -4.43 19.62 29.13
CA LYS A 56 -5.16 20.75 28.55
C LYS A 56 -4.86 20.93 27.06
N ALA A 57 -3.60 20.84 26.65
CA ALA A 57 -3.21 20.94 25.25
C ALA A 57 -3.82 19.81 24.41
N VAL A 58 -3.85 18.59 24.95
CA VAL A 58 -4.48 17.44 24.29
C VAL A 58 -5.99 17.62 24.21
N ILE A 59 -6.67 18.07 25.27
CA ILE A 59 -8.11 18.32 25.24
C ILE A 59 -8.48 19.37 24.18
N LEU A 60 -7.73 20.46 24.09
CA LEU A 60 -7.93 21.45 23.02
C LEU A 60 -7.71 20.86 21.63
N PHE A 61 -6.66 20.06 21.47
CA PHE A 61 -6.39 19.38 20.21
C PHE A 61 -7.51 18.40 19.83
N LEU A 62 -8.05 17.64 20.78
CA LEU A 62 -9.16 16.72 20.56
C LEU A 62 -10.45 17.47 20.20
N ASN A 63 -10.72 18.62 20.85
CA ASN A 63 -11.81 19.51 20.44
C ASN A 63 -11.64 19.98 18.99
N ASP A 64 -10.43 20.40 18.63
CA ASP A 64 -10.09 20.79 17.25
C ASP A 64 -10.33 19.68 16.22
N LEU A 65 -10.00 18.43 16.58
CA LEU A 65 -10.27 17.27 15.72
C LEU A 65 -11.77 17.00 15.60
N ASN A 66 -12.52 17.16 16.69
CA ASN A 66 -13.94 16.87 16.75
C ASN A 66 -14.81 17.95 16.07
N GLU A 67 -14.43 19.23 16.19
CA GLU A 67 -15.13 20.36 15.58
C GLU A 67 -14.81 20.54 14.10
N HIS A 68 -13.75 19.88 13.61
CA HIS A 68 -13.41 19.94 12.20
C HIS A 68 -14.58 19.44 11.34
N LYS A 69 -15.06 20.31 10.43
CA LYS A 69 -16.14 19.95 9.53
C LYS A 69 -15.62 18.98 8.49
N GLU A 70 -16.10 17.75 8.55
CA GLU A 70 -15.74 16.74 7.57
C GLU A 70 -16.54 16.91 6.29
N ASP A 71 -15.83 16.83 5.16
CA ASP A 71 -16.46 16.73 3.86
C ASP A 71 -17.19 15.38 3.77
N ARG A 72 -18.37 15.40 3.15
CA ARG A 72 -19.16 14.21 2.87
C ARG A 72 -19.11 13.90 1.39
N TYR A 73 -18.88 12.64 1.04
CA TYR A 73 -18.93 12.19 -0.34
C TYR A 73 -19.92 11.03 -0.50
N LYS A 74 -20.57 10.98 -1.66
CA LYS A 74 -21.51 9.90 -1.99
C LYS A 74 -20.76 8.67 -2.46
N ASP A 75 -21.28 7.49 -2.13
CA ASP A 75 -20.74 6.24 -2.67
C ASP A 75 -20.83 6.24 -4.21
N PRO A 76 -19.76 5.87 -4.93
CA PRO A 76 -19.76 5.87 -6.40
C PRO A 76 -20.77 4.91 -7.03
N THR A 77 -21.22 3.90 -6.27
CA THR A 77 -22.14 2.85 -6.70
C THR A 77 -23.56 3.03 -6.13
N ASN A 78 -23.74 3.87 -5.11
CA ASN A 78 -25.04 4.14 -4.49
C ASN A 78 -25.15 5.57 -3.92
N GLU A 79 -25.87 6.45 -4.62
CA GLU A 79 -26.04 7.86 -4.22
C GLU A 79 -26.74 8.10 -2.88
N ASN A 80 -27.40 7.09 -2.31
CA ASN A 80 -28.05 7.16 -0.99
C ASN A 80 -27.08 6.87 0.15
N ILE A 81 -25.89 6.33 -0.14
CA ILE A 81 -24.84 6.10 0.85
C ILE A 81 -23.90 7.29 0.82
N THR A 82 -23.66 7.88 1.99
CA THR A 82 -22.73 9.01 2.13
C THR A 82 -21.69 8.64 3.17
N TYR A 83 -20.41 8.86 2.85
CA TYR A 83 -19.28 8.64 3.74
C TYR A 83 -18.78 9.97 4.30
N GLU A 84 -18.37 9.93 5.57
CA GLU A 84 -17.68 11.03 6.25
C GLU A 84 -16.17 10.93 5.96
N ASN A 85 -15.55 12.02 5.52
CA ASN A 85 -14.10 12.06 5.33
C ASN A 85 -13.37 12.22 6.68
N THR A 86 -13.14 11.09 7.33
CA THR A 86 -12.50 10.97 8.65
C THR A 86 -10.98 11.16 8.64
N THR A 87 -10.38 11.41 7.47
CA THR A 87 -8.91 11.44 7.30
C THR A 87 -8.21 12.42 8.23
N TYR A 88 -8.75 13.65 8.36
CA TYR A 88 -8.13 14.67 9.20
C TYR A 88 -8.12 14.25 10.67
N ARG A 89 -9.23 13.69 11.15
CA ARG A 89 -9.42 13.23 12.52
C ARG A 89 -8.55 12.01 12.82
N ASP A 90 -8.62 10.98 11.98
CA ASP A 90 -7.86 9.74 12.13
C ASP A 90 -6.35 9.99 12.18
N ASN A 91 -5.87 10.86 11.29
CA ASN A 91 -4.45 11.21 11.25
C ASN A 91 -4.04 12.06 12.46
N GLY A 92 -4.90 12.98 12.91
CA GLY A 92 -4.66 13.77 14.11
C GLY A 92 -4.54 12.90 15.35
N CYS A 93 -5.43 11.91 15.48
CA CYS A 93 -5.41 10.93 16.57
C CYS A 93 -4.11 10.13 16.62
N LYS A 94 -3.68 9.60 15.47
CA LYS A 94 -2.40 8.90 15.34
C LYS A 94 -1.21 9.81 15.66
N TYR A 95 -1.23 11.04 15.16
CA TYR A 95 -0.17 11.99 15.45
C TYR A 95 -0.09 12.35 16.93
N LEU A 96 -1.22 12.50 17.63
CA LEU A 96 -1.25 12.73 19.07
C LEU A 96 -0.51 11.61 19.83
N PHE A 97 -0.73 10.35 19.47
CA PHE A 97 0.05 9.25 20.04
C PHE A 97 1.55 9.43 19.79
N TYR A 98 1.94 9.69 18.54
CA TYR A 98 3.35 9.92 18.19
C TYR A 98 3.96 11.04 19.03
N TRP A 99 3.23 12.14 19.21
CA TRP A 99 3.67 13.31 19.96
C TRP A 99 3.89 12.98 21.44
N LEU A 100 2.93 12.30 22.09
CA LEU A 100 3.04 11.83 23.46
C LEU A 100 4.27 10.92 23.64
N TYR A 101 4.40 9.89 22.80
CA TYR A 101 5.50 8.93 22.87
C TYR A 101 6.86 9.60 22.63
N THR A 102 6.94 10.49 21.64
CA THR A 102 8.22 11.03 21.17
C THR A 102 8.71 12.15 22.08
N TYR A 103 7.83 13.06 22.49
CA TYR A 103 8.19 14.33 23.10
C TYR A 103 7.74 14.49 24.55
N GLU A 104 6.79 13.69 25.04
CA GLU A 104 6.21 13.91 26.37
C GLU A 104 6.50 12.79 27.37
N LEU A 105 6.90 11.59 26.93
CA LEU A 105 7.31 10.49 27.82
C LEU A 105 8.75 10.63 28.33
N ASN A 106 8.92 10.41 29.64
CA ASN A 106 10.22 10.24 30.29
C ASN A 106 11.02 9.12 29.63
N GLN A 107 12.32 9.34 29.46
CA GLN A 107 13.19 8.36 28.82
C GLN A 107 13.20 7.01 29.57
N SER A 108 13.10 7.02 30.89
CA SER A 108 13.05 5.80 31.73
C SER A 108 11.74 5.01 31.62
N SER A 109 10.66 5.64 31.14
CA SER A 109 9.32 5.04 31.02
C SER A 109 8.86 4.94 29.56
N LYS A 110 9.76 5.19 28.60
CA LYS A 110 9.44 5.31 27.16
C LYS A 110 9.14 3.95 26.52
N THR A 111 7.94 3.44 26.76
CA THR A 111 7.38 2.25 26.13
C THR A 111 6.12 2.60 25.35
N PHE A 112 5.76 1.78 24.36
CA PHE A 112 4.54 2.01 23.59
C PHE A 112 3.29 1.77 24.46
N GLU A 113 3.38 0.83 25.40
CA GLU A 113 2.35 0.49 26.38
C GLU A 113 2.05 1.68 27.29
N ASN A 114 3.08 2.34 27.84
CA ASN A 114 2.89 3.51 28.69
C ASN A 114 2.31 4.69 27.90
N ALA A 115 2.78 4.91 26.67
CA ALA A 115 2.20 5.92 25.78
C ALA A 115 0.72 5.63 25.50
N LEU A 116 0.37 4.37 25.21
CA LEU A 116 -1.01 3.95 24.93
C LEU A 116 -1.91 4.15 26.16
N ASN A 117 -1.43 3.81 27.36
CA ASN A 117 -2.19 4.01 28.60
C ASN A 117 -2.52 5.48 28.83
N ILE A 118 -1.54 6.37 28.66
CA ILE A 118 -1.73 7.82 28.80
C ILE A 118 -2.67 8.34 27.70
N TYR A 119 -2.44 7.92 26.46
CA TYR A 119 -3.27 8.26 25.32
C TYR A 119 -4.74 7.90 25.58
N MET A 120 -5.01 6.65 25.98
CA MET A 120 -6.38 6.19 26.28
C MET A 120 -7.02 6.93 27.46
N ASP A 121 -6.28 7.24 28.53
CA ASP A 121 -6.80 8.03 29.65
C ASP A 121 -7.20 9.45 29.23
N LEU A 122 -6.39 10.10 28.40
CA LEU A 122 -6.68 11.43 27.86
C LEU A 122 -7.95 11.43 26.99
N TYR A 123 -8.15 10.40 26.15
CA TYR A 123 -9.38 10.25 25.37
C TYR A 123 -10.60 9.98 26.24
N ARG A 124 -10.47 9.11 27.25
CA ARG A 124 -11.57 8.84 28.18
C ARG A 124 -12.02 10.12 28.88
N ARG A 125 -11.08 10.89 29.42
CA ARG A 125 -11.35 12.20 30.06
C ARG A 125 -12.00 13.17 29.08
N TYR A 126 -11.56 13.20 27.83
CA TYR A 126 -12.19 14.01 26.80
C TYR A 126 -13.66 13.63 26.62
N ASN A 127 -13.96 12.35 26.41
CA ASN A 127 -15.29 11.84 26.13
C ASN A 127 -16.27 12.04 27.31
N GLU A 128 -15.81 11.83 28.55
CA GLU A 128 -16.60 12.05 29.77
C GLU A 128 -17.08 13.51 29.90
N ASN A 129 -16.28 14.47 29.40
CA ASN A 129 -16.57 15.90 29.53
C ASN A 129 -17.27 16.51 28.30
N HIS A 130 -17.38 15.77 27.18
CA HIS A 130 -17.98 16.26 25.93
C HIS A 130 -19.15 15.39 25.43
N GLY A 131 -19.66 14.47 26.26
CA GLY A 131 -20.91 13.75 26.02
C GLY A 131 -20.80 12.52 25.11
N GLU A 132 -19.80 11.65 25.34
CA GLU A 132 -19.59 10.38 24.62
C GLU A 132 -19.72 10.52 23.09
N LEU A 133 -18.87 11.38 22.53
CA LEU A 133 -18.86 11.64 21.09
C LEU A 133 -18.22 10.46 20.35
N ASN A 134 -19.07 9.57 19.81
CA ASN A 134 -18.67 8.39 19.04
C ASN A 134 -17.67 8.63 17.90
N LYS A 135 -17.49 9.89 17.46
CA LYS A 135 -16.60 10.29 16.37
C LYS A 135 -15.13 9.94 16.64
N LEU A 136 -14.67 10.08 17.88
CA LEU A 136 -13.26 9.83 18.25
C LEU A 136 -13.00 8.40 18.74
N ASN A 137 -14.00 7.52 18.82
CA ASN A 137 -13.80 6.14 19.30
C ASN A 137 -12.80 5.37 18.42
N LYS A 138 -12.83 5.61 17.10
CA LYS A 138 -11.89 5.04 16.13
C LYS A 138 -10.42 5.33 16.47
N CYS A 139 -10.16 6.45 17.14
CA CYS A 139 -8.82 6.83 17.58
C CYS A 139 -8.24 5.88 18.63
N ILE A 140 -9.08 5.21 19.40
CA ILE A 140 -8.69 4.20 20.40
C ILE A 140 -8.60 2.83 19.72
N ASP A 141 -9.59 2.47 18.90
CA ASP A 141 -9.74 1.11 18.35
C ASP A 141 -8.60 0.71 17.39
N GLU A 142 -8.03 1.68 16.65
CA GLU A 142 -6.98 1.39 15.65
C GLU A 142 -5.56 1.34 16.25
N MET A 143 -5.39 1.85 17.48
CA MET A 143 -4.09 2.08 18.10
C MET A 143 -3.71 0.91 19.02
N ASN A 144 -2.68 0.17 18.63
CA ASN A 144 -2.05 -0.87 19.45
C ASN A 144 -0.53 -0.78 19.33
N VAL A 145 0.20 -1.55 20.13
CA VAL A 145 1.68 -1.51 20.18
C VAL A 145 2.31 -1.70 18.80
N HIS A 146 1.76 -2.58 17.95
CA HIS A 146 2.28 -2.80 16.61
C HIS A 146 2.09 -1.57 15.72
N THR A 147 0.85 -1.08 15.60
CA THR A 147 0.51 0.13 14.82
C THR A 147 1.33 1.33 15.30
N SER A 148 1.39 1.53 16.62
CA SER A 148 2.18 2.57 17.29
C SER A 148 3.65 2.54 16.89
N SER A 149 4.27 1.35 16.92
CA SER A 149 5.67 1.17 16.58
C SER A 149 5.95 1.54 15.12
N LYS A 150 5.11 1.07 14.19
CA LYS A 150 5.23 1.37 12.76
C LYS A 150 5.02 2.84 12.46
N LEU A 151 4.00 3.45 13.07
CA LEU A 151 3.73 4.88 12.95
C LEU A 151 4.92 5.73 13.41
N VAL A 152 5.52 5.39 14.56
CA VAL A 152 6.69 6.12 15.08
C VAL A 152 7.89 5.99 14.14
N LYS A 153 8.17 4.77 13.63
CA LYS A 153 9.23 4.54 12.64
C LYS A 153 9.05 5.43 11.40
N LEU A 154 7.86 5.40 10.81
CA LEU A 154 7.54 6.15 9.59
C LEU A 154 7.58 7.66 9.84
N THR A 155 7.02 8.14 10.95
CA THR A 155 6.99 9.57 11.28
C THR A 155 8.39 10.12 11.50
N ASN A 156 9.26 9.37 12.21
CA ASN A 156 10.67 9.76 12.37
C ASN A 156 11.42 9.78 11.04
N LEU A 157 11.15 8.82 10.15
CA LEU A 157 11.72 8.78 8.81
C LEU A 157 11.33 10.02 7.99
N TYR A 158 10.06 10.43 8.01
CA TYR A 158 9.61 11.66 7.36
C TYR A 158 10.21 12.92 7.99
N ASN A 159 10.26 13.00 9.33
CA ASN A 159 10.84 14.15 10.01
C ASN A 159 12.32 14.35 9.68
N THR A 160 13.07 13.24 9.56
CA THR A 160 14.49 13.28 9.16
C THR A 160 14.63 13.78 7.72
N LEU A 161 13.74 13.35 6.83
CA LEU A 161 13.70 13.82 5.44
C LEU A 161 13.37 15.31 5.33
N ASP A 162 12.36 15.77 6.08
CA ASP A 162 11.92 17.16 6.03
C ASP A 162 12.95 18.11 6.66
N ASP A 163 13.66 17.68 7.72
CA ASP A 163 14.81 18.40 8.28
C ASP A 163 15.96 18.51 7.26
N PHE A 164 16.26 17.42 6.55
CA PHE A 164 17.23 17.43 5.47
C PHE A 164 16.85 18.43 4.37
N PHE A 165 15.59 18.45 3.94
CA PHE A 165 15.10 19.37 2.92
C PHE A 165 15.22 20.83 3.38
N SER A 166 14.80 21.12 4.60
CA SER A 166 14.87 22.46 5.20
C SER A 166 16.31 22.98 5.27
N LYS A 167 17.26 22.11 5.67
CA LYS A 167 18.70 22.43 5.70
C LYS A 167 19.28 22.66 4.31
N PHE A 168 18.82 21.92 3.31
CA PHE A 168 19.25 22.11 1.92
C PHE A 168 18.82 23.47 1.38
N GLU A 169 17.55 23.84 1.56
CA GLU A 169 17.02 25.14 1.10
C GLU A 169 17.80 26.33 1.69
N THR A 170 18.22 26.20 2.95
CA THR A 170 18.99 27.25 3.65
C THR A 170 20.44 27.34 3.18
N ASN A 171 21.10 26.22 2.89
CA ASN A 171 22.57 26.19 2.72
C ASN A 171 23.06 25.92 1.29
N LYS A 172 22.19 25.50 0.36
CA LYS A 172 22.49 25.22 -1.08
C LYS A 172 23.85 24.55 -1.33
N LYS A 173 24.21 23.52 -0.56
CA LYS A 173 25.52 22.85 -0.66
C LYS A 173 25.63 21.98 -1.92
N LYS A 174 26.82 21.95 -2.54
CA LYS A 174 27.14 21.19 -3.77
C LYS A 174 27.11 19.66 -3.62
N GLU A 175 27.24 19.11 -2.41
CA GLU A 175 27.31 17.64 -2.15
C GLU A 175 25.97 17.04 -1.65
N ALA A 176 24.85 17.61 -2.09
CA ALA A 176 23.53 17.26 -1.53
C ALA A 176 23.05 15.85 -1.88
N CYS A 177 23.41 15.30 -3.06
CA CYS A 177 22.88 14.04 -3.58
C CYS A 177 23.20 12.80 -2.74
N THR A 178 24.22 12.84 -1.87
CA THR A 178 24.63 11.72 -1.01
C THR A 178 24.58 12.06 0.48
N SER A 179 24.07 13.23 0.84
CA SER A 179 24.12 13.74 2.21
C SER A 179 22.99 13.24 3.11
N TYR A 180 21.93 12.67 2.53
CA TYR A 180 20.85 12.01 3.27
C TYR A 180 21.18 10.53 3.48
N SER A 181 21.16 10.07 4.74
CA SER A 181 21.35 8.64 5.05
C SER A 181 20.09 7.84 4.75
N LEU A 182 20.24 6.80 3.93
CA LEU A 182 19.16 5.89 3.54
C LEU A 182 19.14 4.59 4.35
N GLU A 183 20.04 4.43 5.31
CA GLU A 183 20.18 3.19 6.10
C GLU A 183 18.86 2.79 6.77
N THR A 184 18.21 3.73 7.46
CA THR A 184 16.92 3.51 8.13
C THR A 184 15.82 3.14 7.14
N TYR A 185 15.76 3.81 5.98
CA TYR A 185 14.80 3.49 4.92
C TYR A 185 14.99 2.06 4.42
N PHE A 186 16.22 1.66 4.08
CA PHE A 186 16.49 0.31 3.57
C PHE A 186 16.20 -0.79 4.61
N SER A 187 16.49 -0.53 5.89
CA SER A 187 16.10 -1.41 6.98
C SER A 187 14.58 -1.62 7.03
N TYR A 188 13.79 -0.56 6.90
CA TYR A 188 12.33 -0.64 6.87
C TYR A 188 11.78 -1.31 5.61
N VAL A 189 12.42 -1.11 4.45
CA VAL A 189 12.09 -1.84 3.22
C VAL A 189 12.31 -3.34 3.40
N TYR A 190 13.42 -3.74 4.03
CA TYR A 190 13.69 -5.13 4.34
C TYR A 190 12.65 -5.73 5.30
N GLU A 191 12.28 -4.98 6.35
CA GLU A 191 11.20 -5.35 7.26
C GLU A 191 9.86 -5.50 6.54
N CYS A 192 9.51 -4.56 5.65
CA CYS A 192 8.32 -4.61 4.81
C CYS A 192 8.28 -5.88 3.94
N ARG A 193 9.38 -6.20 3.24
CA ARG A 193 9.45 -7.37 2.35
C ARG A 193 9.30 -8.72 3.07
N LYS A 194 9.67 -8.76 4.34
CA LYS A 194 9.53 -9.95 5.19
C LYS A 194 8.20 -10.01 5.94
N GLY A 195 7.58 -8.86 6.14
CA GLY A 195 6.32 -8.72 6.86
C GLY A 195 5.11 -8.87 5.95
N ASN A 196 3.93 -8.80 6.57
CA ASN A 196 2.63 -8.79 5.92
C ASN A 196 1.87 -7.46 6.13
N ASP A 197 2.52 -6.45 6.71
CA ASP A 197 1.95 -5.11 6.90
C ASP A 197 1.99 -4.34 5.58
N ILE A 198 0.94 -4.52 4.79
CA ILE A 198 0.76 -3.91 3.47
C ILE A 198 0.73 -2.38 3.58
N ASP A 199 0.12 -1.83 4.63
CA ASP A 199 0.04 -0.39 4.85
C ASP A 199 1.42 0.21 5.14
N PHE A 200 2.24 -0.47 5.95
CA PHE A 200 3.61 -0.04 6.22
C PHE A 200 4.44 -0.05 4.94
N CYS A 201 4.32 -1.11 4.14
CA CYS A 201 4.96 -1.19 2.83
C CYS A 201 4.52 -0.08 1.88
N ASN A 202 3.22 0.19 1.81
CA ASN A 202 2.66 1.24 0.96
C ASN A 202 3.10 2.63 1.41
N GLU A 203 3.23 2.87 2.71
CA GLU A 203 3.72 4.14 3.22
C GLU A 203 5.21 4.36 2.88
N LEU A 204 6.02 3.30 2.84
CA LEU A 204 7.38 3.38 2.32
C LEU A 204 7.42 3.71 0.82
N LYS A 205 6.41 3.31 0.03
CA LYS A 205 6.29 3.73 -1.38
C LYS A 205 5.97 5.22 -1.50
N ASN A 206 5.07 5.73 -0.64
CA ASN A 206 4.80 7.17 -0.52
C ASN A 206 6.08 7.94 -0.16
N PHE A 207 6.83 7.46 0.83
CA PHE A 207 8.10 8.04 1.25
C PHE A 207 9.09 8.09 0.07
N ARG A 208 9.27 6.95 -0.61
CA ARG A 208 10.13 6.83 -1.80
C ARG A 208 9.79 7.88 -2.84
N LYS A 209 8.50 8.08 -3.12
CA LYS A 209 8.04 9.06 -4.11
C LYS A 209 8.37 10.48 -3.68
N LYS A 210 8.13 10.85 -2.41
CA LYS A 210 8.48 12.15 -1.85
C LYS A 210 9.99 12.41 -1.97
N TYR A 211 10.81 11.45 -1.55
CA TYR A 211 12.27 11.51 -1.66
C TYR A 211 12.73 11.68 -3.12
N ASN A 212 12.29 10.79 -4.03
CA ASN A 212 12.69 10.83 -5.43
C ASN A 212 12.27 12.13 -6.13
N SER A 213 11.08 12.65 -5.80
CA SER A 213 10.62 13.94 -6.33
C SER A 213 11.53 15.08 -5.90
N PHE A 214 11.94 15.13 -4.63
CA PHE A 214 12.85 16.16 -4.14
C PHE A 214 14.25 16.04 -4.76
N ILE A 215 14.81 14.83 -4.78
CA ILE A 215 16.14 14.56 -5.34
C ILE A 215 16.20 14.93 -6.82
N LYS A 216 15.18 14.56 -7.60
CA LYS A 216 15.12 14.86 -9.03
C LYS A 216 14.81 16.32 -9.34
N ASN A 217 13.80 16.89 -8.69
CA ASN A 217 13.22 18.17 -9.09
C ASN A 217 13.79 19.37 -8.32
N VAL A 218 14.25 19.16 -7.09
CA VAL A 218 14.76 20.23 -6.21
C VAL A 218 16.28 20.23 -6.16
N ILE A 219 16.92 19.10 -5.82
CA ILE A 219 18.38 19.01 -5.80
C ILE A 219 18.97 18.84 -7.22
N GLN A 220 18.18 18.28 -8.16
CA GLN A 220 18.59 18.02 -9.54
C GLN A 220 19.72 16.99 -9.67
N CYS A 221 19.63 15.91 -8.89
CA CYS A 221 20.57 14.80 -8.97
C CYS A 221 20.28 13.86 -10.15
N GLU A 222 21.31 13.14 -10.60
CA GLU A 222 21.21 12.07 -11.59
C GLU A 222 20.31 10.91 -11.12
N GLU A 223 19.79 10.12 -12.07
CA GLU A 223 18.85 9.03 -11.79
C GLU A 223 19.42 7.94 -10.87
N LYS A 224 20.74 7.75 -10.84
CA LYS A 224 21.42 6.78 -9.96
C LYS A 224 21.19 7.03 -8.46
N TYR A 225 20.76 8.24 -8.08
CA TYR A 225 20.46 8.60 -6.69
C TYR A 225 18.98 8.39 -6.31
N LEU A 226 18.14 7.99 -7.26
CA LEU A 226 16.74 7.66 -7.00
C LEU A 226 16.62 6.28 -6.37
N LEU A 227 15.67 6.14 -5.46
CA LEU A 227 15.42 4.88 -4.78
C LEU A 227 14.76 3.88 -5.73
N SER A 228 15.23 2.63 -5.66
CA SER A 228 14.59 1.48 -6.29
C SER A 228 13.19 1.21 -5.69
N PRO A 229 12.30 0.49 -6.41
CA PRO A 229 10.98 0.10 -5.89
C PRO A 229 11.05 -0.64 -4.55
N VAL A 230 10.00 -0.50 -3.74
CA VAL A 230 9.91 -1.10 -2.40
C VAL A 230 9.66 -2.59 -2.52
N GLU A 231 8.85 -3.01 -3.48
CA GLU A 231 8.60 -4.41 -3.80
C GLU A 231 9.91 -5.14 -4.07
N SER A 232 10.05 -6.36 -3.55
CA SER A 232 11.01 -7.29 -4.12
C SER A 232 10.46 -7.72 -5.47
N PHE A 233 11.16 -7.38 -6.56
CA PHE A 233 10.97 -8.14 -7.79
C PHE A 233 11.29 -9.59 -7.45
N ASP A 234 10.27 -10.42 -7.36
CA ASP A 234 10.47 -11.85 -7.22
C ASP A 234 10.97 -12.34 -8.59
N ILE A 235 12.28 -12.25 -8.81
CA ILE A 235 12.92 -12.71 -10.05
C ILE A 235 12.56 -14.18 -10.25
N VAL A 236 12.45 -14.95 -9.15
CA VAL A 236 12.07 -16.36 -9.15
C VAL A 236 10.63 -16.49 -9.60
N GLY A 237 9.65 -15.86 -8.95
CA GLY A 237 8.24 -15.92 -9.37
C GLY A 237 8.00 -15.37 -10.79
N THR A 238 8.62 -14.26 -11.15
CA THR A 238 8.40 -13.57 -12.43
C THR A 238 9.02 -14.31 -13.61
N THR A 239 10.10 -15.09 -13.39
CA THR A 239 10.69 -15.93 -14.43
C THR A 239 10.13 -17.35 -14.38
N ILE A 240 10.13 -18.01 -13.22
CA ILE A 240 9.75 -19.42 -13.08
C ILE A 240 8.29 -19.63 -13.41
N ILE A 241 7.36 -18.76 -13.01
CA ILE A 241 5.93 -18.96 -13.28
C ILE A 241 5.65 -19.05 -14.80
N PRO A 242 6.05 -18.07 -15.64
CA PRO A 242 5.87 -18.20 -17.08
C PRO A 242 6.60 -19.41 -17.68
N PHE A 243 7.85 -19.67 -17.28
CA PHE A 243 8.61 -20.81 -17.81
C PHE A 243 8.00 -22.17 -17.43
N SER A 244 7.49 -22.32 -16.20
CA SER A 244 6.81 -23.52 -15.74
C SER A 244 5.47 -23.71 -16.45
N PHE A 245 4.67 -22.65 -16.65
CA PHE A 245 3.43 -22.74 -17.42
C PHE A 245 3.66 -23.11 -18.87
N ILE A 246 4.66 -22.51 -19.54
CA ILE A 246 5.05 -22.85 -20.91
C ILE A 246 5.48 -24.32 -21.00
N SER A 247 6.28 -24.79 -20.05
CA SER A 247 6.76 -26.18 -20.01
C SER A 247 5.61 -27.19 -19.78
N VAL A 248 4.75 -26.93 -18.79
CA VAL A 248 3.60 -27.80 -18.46
C VAL A 248 2.58 -27.84 -19.60
N THR A 249 2.27 -26.68 -20.20
CA THR A 249 1.36 -26.63 -21.36
C THR A 249 1.94 -27.35 -22.57
N SER A 250 3.24 -27.21 -22.85
CA SER A 250 3.90 -27.90 -23.96
C SER A 250 3.90 -29.43 -23.80
N LEU A 251 3.89 -29.94 -22.57
CA LEU A 251 3.80 -31.38 -22.30
C LEU A 251 2.35 -31.91 -22.33
N ILE A 252 1.39 -31.15 -21.80
CA ILE A 252 0.00 -31.58 -21.68
C ILE A 252 -0.77 -31.42 -23.00
N LEU A 253 -0.53 -30.35 -23.76
CA LEU A 253 -1.27 -30.04 -25.00
C LEU A 253 -1.18 -31.15 -26.06
N PRO A 254 -0.01 -31.75 -26.36
CA PRO A 254 0.08 -32.85 -27.33
C PRO A 254 -0.65 -34.12 -26.85
N ILE A 255 -0.63 -34.39 -25.55
CA ILE A 255 -1.33 -35.53 -24.95
C ILE A 255 -2.83 -35.33 -25.05
N LEU A 256 -3.34 -34.15 -24.69
CA LEU A 256 -4.76 -33.81 -24.85
C LEU A 256 -5.19 -33.82 -26.32
N TYR A 257 -4.36 -33.29 -27.23
CA TYR A 257 -4.62 -33.32 -28.66
C TYR A 257 -4.74 -34.75 -29.21
N LYS A 258 -3.91 -35.68 -28.74
CA LYS A 258 -3.92 -37.07 -29.25
C LYS A 258 -4.97 -37.96 -28.57
N PHE A 259 -5.19 -37.79 -27.27
CA PHE A 259 -5.92 -38.77 -26.44
C PHE A 259 -7.28 -38.30 -25.91
N THR A 260 -7.75 -37.11 -26.33
CA THR A 260 -9.08 -36.63 -25.94
C THR A 260 -9.88 -36.15 -27.16
N ALA A 261 -11.18 -35.94 -26.98
CA ALA A 261 -12.07 -35.40 -28.03
C ALA A 261 -11.67 -33.99 -28.52
N PHE A 262 -10.73 -33.32 -27.83
CA PHE A 262 -10.17 -32.04 -28.24
C PHE A 262 -9.43 -32.09 -29.57
N GLY A 263 -8.69 -33.17 -29.88
CA GLY A 263 -7.97 -33.30 -31.15
C GLY A 263 -8.87 -33.27 -32.37
N PRO A 264 -9.89 -34.16 -32.45
CA PRO A 264 -10.90 -34.14 -33.51
C PRO A 264 -11.69 -32.82 -33.56
N TRP A 265 -11.99 -32.22 -32.39
CA TRP A 265 -12.69 -30.93 -32.31
C TRP A 265 -11.86 -29.76 -32.87
N ILE A 266 -10.56 -29.68 -32.54
CA ILE A 266 -9.63 -28.69 -33.11
C ILE A 266 -9.46 -28.90 -34.61
N ARG A 267 -9.26 -30.14 -35.08
CA ARG A 267 -9.18 -30.45 -36.52
C ARG A 267 -10.44 -30.02 -37.27
N ARG A 268 -11.62 -30.19 -36.67
CA ARG A 268 -12.89 -29.73 -37.23
C ARG A 268 -12.98 -28.20 -37.30
N ILE A 269 -12.45 -27.48 -36.31
CA ILE A 269 -12.43 -26.01 -36.32
C ILE A 269 -11.45 -25.48 -37.37
N ILE A 270 -10.24 -26.05 -37.44
CA ILE A 270 -9.21 -25.64 -38.40
C ILE A 270 -9.64 -25.97 -39.83
N GLY A 271 -10.10 -27.20 -40.09
CA GLY A 271 -10.58 -27.61 -41.42
C GLY A 271 -11.86 -26.89 -41.88
N LYS A 272 -12.67 -26.38 -40.94
CA LYS A 272 -13.83 -25.54 -41.28
C LYS A 272 -13.42 -24.16 -41.85
N ASN A 273 -12.22 -23.67 -41.52
CA ASN A 273 -11.69 -22.43 -42.10
C ASN A 273 -10.94 -22.66 -43.43
N GLU A 274 -10.37 -23.85 -43.67
CA GLU A 274 -9.78 -24.20 -44.98
C GLU A 274 -10.85 -24.28 -46.09
N ASN A 275 -12.02 -24.86 -45.80
CA ASN A 275 -13.14 -24.95 -46.75
C ASN A 275 -13.76 -23.59 -47.11
N ILE A 276 -13.47 -22.52 -46.37
CA ILE A 276 -13.92 -21.15 -46.69
C ILE A 276 -12.99 -20.51 -47.74
N TYR A 277 -11.72 -20.94 -47.83
CA TYR A 277 -10.74 -20.41 -48.79
C TYR A 277 -10.82 -21.06 -50.18
N GLU A 278 -11.32 -22.30 -50.28
CA GLU A 278 -11.46 -23.01 -51.56
C GLU A 278 -12.58 -22.47 -52.46
N TYR A 279 -13.48 -21.61 -51.96
CA TYR A 279 -14.53 -21.00 -52.77
C TYR A 279 -14.11 -19.71 -53.50
N THR A 280 -12.84 -19.32 -53.42
CA THR A 280 -12.39 -18.03 -53.98
C THR A 280 -11.44 -18.09 -55.16
N ASN A 281 -10.95 -19.25 -55.62
CA ASN A 281 -10.10 -19.31 -56.81
C ASN A 281 -10.40 -20.55 -57.67
N GLU A 282 -11.43 -20.45 -58.52
CA GLU A 282 -11.44 -21.22 -59.76
C GLU A 282 -10.37 -20.63 -60.70
N GLU A 283 -9.15 -21.17 -60.66
CA GLU A 283 -8.30 -21.14 -61.85
C GLU A 283 -7.36 -22.35 -61.86
N THR A 284 -7.60 -23.21 -62.85
CA THR A 284 -6.78 -24.34 -63.31
C THR A 284 -5.29 -23.98 -63.41
N ASN A 285 -4.39 -24.86 -62.95
CA ASN A 285 -3.24 -25.38 -63.75
C ASN A 285 -2.32 -26.35 -62.96
N HIS A 286 -2.35 -27.62 -63.38
CA HIS A 286 -1.24 -28.58 -63.59
C HIS A 286 0.00 -28.66 -62.65
N SER A 287 0.20 -29.90 -62.14
CA SER A 287 1.49 -30.64 -62.03
C SER A 287 2.40 -30.27 -60.82
N LEU A 288 3.11 -31.13 -60.07
CA LEU A 288 3.59 -32.52 -60.15
C LEU A 288 3.79 -33.08 -58.72
N ASN A 289 3.41 -34.33 -58.49
CA ASN A 289 3.80 -35.15 -57.34
C ASN A 289 5.09 -35.95 -57.67
N THR A 290 6.03 -36.05 -56.73
CA THR A 290 7.06 -37.10 -56.59
C THR A 290 7.64 -36.93 -55.17
N TYR A 291 7.68 -37.91 -54.28
CA TYR A 291 8.44 -39.18 -54.27
C TYR A 291 7.75 -40.14 -53.28
N GLU A 292 7.28 -41.31 -53.72
CA GLU A 292 7.91 -42.65 -53.75
C GLU A 292 7.40 -43.59 -52.64
N ILE A 293 6.92 -44.74 -53.12
CA ILE A 293 6.15 -45.79 -52.43
C ILE A 293 7.12 -46.88 -51.99
N GLN A 294 6.91 -47.46 -50.80
CA GLN A 294 7.29 -48.85 -50.56
C GLN A 294 6.11 -49.60 -49.94
N GLU A 295 5.82 -50.75 -50.56
CA GLU A 295 4.60 -51.55 -50.48
C GLU A 295 4.42 -52.29 -49.15
N GLU A 296 3.21 -52.24 -48.59
CA GLU A 296 2.70 -53.32 -47.74
C GLU A 296 1.39 -53.87 -48.34
N ASN A 297 1.44 -55.15 -48.71
CA ASN A 297 0.36 -55.95 -49.28
C ASN A 297 -0.82 -56.06 -48.29
N LEU A 298 -1.93 -55.37 -48.59
CA LEU A 298 -3.22 -55.63 -47.93
C LEU A 298 -4.07 -56.54 -48.82
N ASN A 299 -4.08 -57.83 -48.49
CA ASN A 299 -5.08 -58.79 -48.95
C ASN A 299 -6.46 -58.37 -48.46
N MET A 300 -7.25 -57.73 -49.32
CA MET A 300 -8.65 -57.37 -49.04
C MET A 300 -9.58 -58.44 -49.66
N PRO A 301 -10.45 -59.11 -48.89
CA PRO A 301 -11.45 -60.00 -49.45
C PRO A 301 -12.50 -59.19 -50.23
N ASN A 302 -12.69 -59.52 -51.50
CA ASN A 302 -13.69 -58.93 -52.38
C ASN A 302 -15.11 -59.28 -51.91
N TYR A 303 -15.86 -58.30 -51.39
CA TYR A 303 -17.30 -58.42 -51.24
C TYR A 303 -17.99 -57.80 -52.46
N TYR A 304 -18.46 -58.64 -53.37
CA TYR A 304 -19.34 -58.24 -54.46
C TYR A 304 -20.78 -58.19 -53.96
N ILE A 305 -21.36 -57.00 -53.87
CA ILE A 305 -22.80 -56.80 -53.64
C ILE A 305 -23.46 -56.81 -55.02
N ALA A 306 -24.11 -57.92 -55.38
CA ALA A 306 -24.98 -58.00 -56.54
C ALA A 306 -26.43 -57.76 -56.09
N TYR A 307 -27.04 -56.69 -56.62
CA TYR A 307 -28.49 -56.50 -56.56
C TYR A 307 -29.11 -57.22 -57.75
N ASN A 308 -30.07 -58.11 -57.49
CA ASN A 308 -31.18 -58.39 -58.39
C ASN A 308 -32.41 -58.79 -57.56
N SER A 309 -33.44 -57.97 -57.67
CA SER A 309 -34.82 -58.23 -57.24
C SER A 309 -35.53 -59.14 -58.25
N SER A 310 -36.52 -59.89 -57.77
CA SER A 310 -37.35 -60.86 -58.50
C SER A 310 -38.00 -60.35 -59.78
#